data_AF-A0A4Y9L124-F1
#
_entry.id   AF-A0A4Y9L124-F1
#
_cell.length_a   1.000
_cell.length_b   1.000
_cell.length_c   1.000
_cell.angle_alpha   90.00
_cell.angle_beta   90.00
_cell.angle_gamma   90.00
#
_symmetry.space_group_name_H-M   'P 1'
#
loop_
_entity.id
_entity.type
_entity.pdbx_description
1 polymer ?
#
loop_
_entity_poly.entity_id
_entity_poly.type
_entity_poly.pdbx_seq_one_letter_code
_entity_poly.pdbx_strand_id
1 'polypeptide(L)'
;MTNVPTPEERRAIEAQVSPQRRAEIEGLVKSLAPVIGDFVLKATAPLKERLKELESRPTLRYLGIWDASRTYQPGSFVTHSGSVWNCDVENTRVRPGDGGIWRLAVKRGAK
;
A
#
# COMPACT_ATOMS: atom_id res chain seq x y z
N MET A 1 16.08 18.89 -7.90
CA MET A 1 16.66 19.13 -9.23
C MET A 1 16.89 17.77 -9.87
N THR A 2 16.05 17.38 -10.84
CA THR A 2 16.19 16.09 -11.55
C THR A 2 17.32 16.20 -12.55
N ASN A 3 18.32 15.31 -12.42
CA ASN A 3 19.56 15.29 -13.20
C ASN A 3 19.31 14.77 -14.63
N VAL A 4 18.45 15.44 -15.38
CA VAL A 4 18.05 15.06 -16.74
C VAL A 4 18.91 15.86 -17.72
N PRO A 5 19.69 15.21 -18.60
CA PRO A 5 20.56 15.90 -19.55
C PRO A 5 19.79 16.85 -20.47
N THR A 6 20.40 17.97 -20.86
CA THR A 6 19.86 18.89 -21.86
C THR A 6 19.82 18.23 -23.25
N PRO A 7 18.99 18.71 -24.19
CA PRO A 7 18.94 18.16 -25.55
C PRO A 7 20.28 18.16 -26.28
N GLU A 8 21.13 19.16 -26.03
CA GLU A 8 22.48 19.23 -26.60
C GLU A 8 23.42 18.18 -25.99
N GLU A 9 23.36 17.99 -24.67
CA GLU A 9 24.11 16.93 -23.97
C GLU A 9 23.67 15.53 -24.45
N ARG A 10 22.36 15.31 -24.67
CA ARG A 10 21.86 14.05 -25.26
C ARG A 10 22.44 13.80 -26.65
N ARG A 11 22.44 14.82 -27.52
CA ARG A 11 23.03 14.71 -28.87
C ARG A 11 24.54 14.45 -28.82
N ALA A 12 25.27 15.08 -27.90
CA ALA A 12 26.70 14.85 -27.72
C ALA A 12 27.00 13.42 -27.25
N ILE A 13 26.21 12.90 -26.31
CA ILE A 13 26.31 11.50 -25.83
C ILE A 13 25.96 10.53 -26.97
N GLU A 14 24.90 10.80 -27.73
CA GLU A 14 24.48 9.98 -28.88
C GLU A 14 25.52 9.98 -29.99
N ALA A 15 26.20 11.11 -30.24
CA ALA A 15 27.27 11.23 -31.23
C ALA A 15 28.52 10.41 -30.86
N GLN A 16 28.77 10.15 -29.56
CA GLN A 16 29.88 9.31 -29.08
C GLN A 16 29.66 7.80 -29.32
N VAL A 17 28.44 7.38 -29.63
CA VAL A 17 28.12 5.97 -29.86
C VAL A 17 28.06 5.69 -31.36
N SER A 18 28.89 4.77 -31.85
CA SER A 18 28.86 4.36 -33.25
C SER A 18 27.51 3.71 -33.62
N PRO A 19 27.04 3.83 -34.88
CA PRO A 19 25.84 3.13 -35.34
C PRO A 19 25.87 1.62 -35.09
N GLN A 20 27.04 0.99 -35.21
CA GLN A 20 27.25 -0.43 -34.95
C GLN A 20 27.01 -0.79 -33.47
N ARG A 21 27.62 -0.03 -32.55
CA ARG A 21 27.42 -0.22 -31.10
C ARG A 21 25.96 0.01 -30.69
N ARG A 22 25.26 0.95 -31.33
CA ARG A 22 23.80 1.14 -31.11
C ARG A 22 23.01 -0.08 -31.54
N ALA A 23 23.28 -0.63 -32.73
CA ALA A 23 22.58 -1.81 -33.24
C ALA A 23 22.84 -3.05 -32.36
N GLU A 24 24.06 -3.22 -31.85
CA GLU A 24 24.41 -4.28 -30.89
C GLU A 24 23.62 -4.16 -29.59
N ILE A 25 23.57 -2.96 -29.00
CA ILE A 25 22.79 -2.70 -27.78
C ILE A 25 21.30 -2.96 -28.03
N GLU A 26 20.76 -2.50 -29.17
CA GLU A 26 19.36 -2.70 -29.51
C GLU A 26 19.02 -4.19 -29.68
N GLY A 27 19.89 -4.95 -30.34
CA GLY A 27 19.76 -6.40 -30.46
C GLY A 27 19.80 -7.10 -29.11
N LEU A 28 20.72 -6.68 -28.24
CA LEU A 28 20.82 -7.22 -26.87
C LEU A 28 19.56 -6.92 -26.05
N VAL A 29 19.06 -5.68 -26.10
CA VAL A 29 17.82 -5.30 -25.41
C VAL A 29 16.63 -6.09 -25.96
N LYS A 30 16.49 -6.21 -27.29
CA LYS A 30 15.39 -6.98 -27.91
C LYS A 30 15.40 -8.46 -27.49
N SER A 31 16.57 -9.04 -27.30
CA SER A 31 16.70 -10.43 -26.87
C SER A 31 16.47 -10.62 -25.37
N LEU A 32 17.00 -9.73 -24.53
CA LEU A 32 16.93 -9.88 -23.07
C LEU A 32 15.66 -9.31 -22.44
N ALA A 33 15.12 -8.21 -22.96
CA ALA A 33 13.94 -7.55 -22.41
C ALA A 33 12.73 -8.48 -22.23
N PRO A 34 12.33 -9.33 -23.21
CA PRO A 34 11.20 -10.24 -23.00
C PRO A 34 11.52 -11.29 -21.92
N VAL A 35 12.73 -11.84 -21.90
CA VAL A 35 13.15 -12.85 -20.90
C VAL A 35 13.13 -12.28 -19.48
N ILE A 36 13.67 -11.07 -19.31
CA ILE A 36 13.65 -10.36 -18.03
C ILE A 36 12.20 -10.03 -17.63
N GLY A 37 11.40 -9.56 -18.58
CA GLY A 37 9.98 -9.26 -18.37
C GLY A 37 9.21 -10.49 -17.86
N ASP A 38 9.36 -11.62 -18.54
CA ASP A 38 8.73 -12.89 -18.17
C ASP A 38 9.19 -13.37 -16.79
N PHE A 39 10.49 -13.29 -16.51
CA PHE A 39 11.02 -13.68 -15.20
C PHE A 39 10.47 -12.78 -14.08
N VAL A 40 10.48 -11.47 -14.27
CA VAL A 40 9.97 -10.50 -13.28
C VAL A 40 8.47 -10.69 -13.08
N LEU A 41 7.69 -10.87 -14.14
CA LEU A 41 6.25 -11.14 -14.04
C LEU A 41 5.99 -12.43 -13.28
N LYS A 42 6.69 -13.52 -13.63
CA LYS A 42 6.57 -14.82 -12.96
C LYS A 42 6.93 -14.74 -11.47
N ALA A 43 7.97 -13.97 -11.13
CA ALA A 43 8.40 -13.79 -9.75
C ALA A 43 7.43 -12.91 -8.94
N THR A 44 6.89 -11.85 -9.55
CA THR A 44 6.11 -10.83 -8.82
C THR A 44 4.61 -11.07 -8.81
N ALA A 45 4.04 -11.74 -9.81
CA ALA A 45 2.61 -12.07 -9.86
C ALA A 45 2.10 -12.81 -8.61
N PRO A 46 2.73 -13.91 -8.13
CA PRO A 46 2.26 -14.59 -6.93
C PRO A 46 2.42 -13.74 -5.66
N LEU A 47 3.43 -12.85 -5.62
CA LEU A 47 3.61 -11.94 -4.49
C LEU A 47 2.51 -10.87 -4.45
N LYS A 48 2.11 -10.34 -5.61
CA LYS A 48 0.99 -9.41 -5.73
C LYS A 48 -0.32 -10.05 -5.27
N GLU A 49 -0.57 -11.30 -5.66
CA GLU A 49 -1.78 -12.01 -5.22
C GLU A 49 -1.78 -12.26 -3.71
N ARG A 50 -0.64 -12.71 -3.15
CA ARG A 50 -0.51 -12.88 -1.69
C ARG A 50 -0.67 -11.57 -0.93
N LEU A 51 -0.15 -10.46 -1.46
CA LEU A 51 -0.32 -9.15 -0.84
C LEU A 51 -1.79 -8.75 -0.80
N LYS A 52 -2.49 -8.89 -1.92
CA LYS A 52 -3.93 -8.64 -2.02
C LYS A 52 -4.72 -9.50 -1.02
N GLU A 53 -4.40 -10.79 -0.90
CA GLU A 53 -5.00 -11.67 0.10
C GLU A 53 -4.76 -11.12 1.52
N LEU A 54 -3.51 -10.79 1.86
CA LEU A 54 -3.15 -10.25 3.17
C LEU A 54 -3.85 -8.92 3.49
N GLU A 55 -3.94 -8.02 2.52
CA GLU A 55 -4.60 -6.72 2.66
C GLU A 55 -6.12 -6.85 2.79
N SER A 56 -6.71 -7.89 2.20
CA SER A 56 -8.14 -8.19 2.32
C SER A 56 -8.53 -8.83 3.66
N ARG A 57 -7.56 -9.35 4.42
CA ARG A 57 -7.84 -10.00 5.70
C ARG A 57 -8.41 -8.99 6.70
N PRO A 58 -9.48 -9.34 7.44
CA PRO A 58 -9.91 -8.54 8.57
C PRO A 58 -8.75 -8.35 9.56
N THR A 59 -8.42 -7.10 9.87
CA THR A 59 -7.40 -6.77 10.87
C THR A 59 -8.05 -6.16 12.10
N LEU A 60 -7.59 -6.58 13.28
CA LEU A 60 -7.96 -5.96 14.55
C LEU A 60 -6.98 -4.82 14.80
N ARG A 61 -7.45 -3.57 14.66
CA ARG A 61 -6.63 -2.39 14.94
C ARG A 61 -7.02 -1.77 16.27
N TYR A 62 -6.35 -2.16 17.35
CA TYR A 62 -6.60 -1.55 18.67
C TYR A 62 -5.92 -0.18 18.79
N LEU A 63 -6.73 0.85 19.06
CA LEU A 63 -6.31 2.26 19.05
C LEU A 63 -6.31 2.90 20.44
N GLY A 64 -6.43 2.09 21.51
CA GLY A 64 -6.43 2.56 22.88
C GLY A 64 -7.78 3.09 23.33
N ILE A 65 -7.77 4.09 24.21
CA ILE A 65 -9.00 4.73 24.71
C ILE A 65 -9.62 5.59 23.60
N TRP A 66 -10.95 5.59 23.51
CA TRP A 66 -11.66 6.44 22.56
C TRP A 66 -11.37 7.95 22.79
N ASP A 67 -11.19 8.68 21.70
CA ASP A 67 -10.89 10.11 21.64
C ASP A 67 -11.79 10.77 20.58
N ALA A 68 -12.54 11.81 20.99
CA ALA A 68 -13.46 12.52 20.12
C ALA A 68 -12.77 13.20 18.93
N SER A 69 -11.49 13.55 19.05
CA SER A 69 -10.72 14.24 18.01
C SER A 69 -10.17 13.30 16.93
N ARG A 70 -10.19 11.99 17.16
CA ARG A 70 -9.66 10.97 16.24
C ARG A 70 -10.74 10.44 15.31
N THR A 71 -10.38 10.26 14.04
CA THR A 71 -11.20 9.51 13.07
C THR A 71 -10.86 8.03 13.16
N TYR A 72 -11.89 7.21 13.23
CA TYR A 72 -11.82 5.76 13.34
C TYR A 72 -12.30 5.12 12.05
N GLN A 73 -11.49 4.20 11.50
CA GLN A 73 -11.82 3.42 10.31
C GLN A 73 -12.55 2.13 10.69
N PRO A 74 -13.37 1.54 9.79
CA PRO A 74 -13.91 0.20 9.98
C PRO A 74 -12.83 -0.82 10.39
N GLY A 75 -13.14 -1.68 11.37
CA GLY A 75 -12.19 -2.64 11.95
C GLY A 75 -11.29 -2.05 13.05
N SER A 76 -11.42 -0.77 13.37
CA SER A 76 -10.78 -0.18 14.56
C SER A 76 -11.43 -0.67 15.84
N PHE A 77 -10.62 -0.89 16.88
CA PHE A 77 -11.07 -1.25 18.22
C PHE A 77 -10.62 -0.21 19.22
N VAL A 78 -11.49 0.17 20.14
CA VAL A 78 -11.19 1.14 21.21
C VAL A 78 -11.74 0.66 22.55
N THR A 79 -11.15 1.17 23.62
CA THR A 79 -11.71 1.03 24.96
C THR A 79 -12.55 2.26 25.29
N HIS A 80 -13.78 2.03 25.76
CA HIS A 80 -14.67 3.07 26.28
C HIS A 80 -15.58 2.51 27.35
N SER A 81 -15.71 3.24 28.47
CA SER A 81 -16.54 2.84 29.63
C SER A 81 -16.26 1.41 30.13
N GLY A 82 -14.98 1.01 30.12
CA GLY A 82 -14.49 -0.30 30.55
C GLY A 82 -14.78 -1.46 29.58
N SER A 83 -15.33 -1.19 28.41
CA SER A 83 -15.66 -2.19 27.38
C SER A 83 -14.80 -1.96 26.13
N VAL A 84 -14.61 -3.01 25.33
CA VAL A 84 -13.97 -2.91 24.01
C VAL A 84 -15.05 -2.83 22.94
N TRP A 85 -14.88 -1.90 22.01
CA TRP A 85 -15.82 -1.61 20.94
C TRP A 85 -15.13 -1.71 19.59
N ASN A 86 -15.83 -2.29 18.61
CA ASN A 86 -15.45 -2.34 17.21
C ASN A 86 -16.16 -1.23 16.43
N CYS A 87 -15.43 -0.55 15.56
CA CYS A 87 -15.95 0.44 14.64
C CYS A 87 -16.42 -0.25 13.35
N ASP A 88 -17.71 -0.19 13.03
CA ASP A 88 -18.26 -0.77 11.79
C ASP A 88 -18.19 0.21 10.61
N VAL A 89 -18.33 1.50 10.89
CA VAL A 89 -18.41 2.57 9.89
C VAL A 89 -17.43 3.67 10.27
N GLU A 90 -16.76 4.25 9.26
CA GLU A 90 -15.85 5.37 9.48
C GLU A 90 -16.57 6.51 10.22
N ASN A 91 -15.98 7.01 11.30
CA ASN A 91 -16.57 8.12 12.06
C ASN A 91 -15.53 8.93 12.83
N THR A 92 -15.94 10.14 13.21
CA THR A 92 -15.24 11.02 14.13
C THR A 92 -16.24 11.53 15.15
N ARG A 93 -15.82 11.74 16.40
CA ARG A 93 -16.64 12.27 17.52
C ARG A 93 -17.81 11.40 17.99
N VAL A 94 -18.24 10.38 17.25
CA VAL A 94 -19.30 9.47 17.70
C VAL A 94 -18.74 8.57 18.78
N ARG A 95 -19.38 8.59 19.95
CA ARG A 95 -18.93 7.86 21.13
C ARG A 95 -19.41 6.39 21.07
N PRO A 96 -18.59 5.42 21.51
CA PRO A 96 -19.05 4.04 21.62
C PRO A 96 -20.21 3.90 22.60
N GLY A 97 -21.23 3.16 22.18
CA GLY A 97 -22.51 3.05 22.90
C GLY A 97 -23.58 4.06 22.45
N ASP A 98 -23.20 5.10 21.69
CA ASP A 98 -24.15 6.07 21.13
C ASP A 98 -24.39 5.73 19.64
N GLY A 99 -25.59 5.21 19.33
CA GLY A 99 -25.99 4.87 17.96
C GLY A 99 -25.45 3.53 17.44
N GLY A 100 -25.51 3.34 16.12
CA GLY A 100 -25.23 2.05 15.45
C GLY A 100 -23.84 1.91 14.82
N ILE A 101 -22.93 2.85 15.05
CA ILE A 101 -21.59 2.87 14.42
C ILE A 101 -20.60 1.96 15.17
N TRP A 102 -20.74 1.87 16.49
CA TRP A 102 -19.88 1.09 17.35
C TRP A 102 -20.59 -0.19 17.79
N ARG A 103 -20.01 -1.34 17.47
CA ARG A 103 -20.46 -2.65 17.95
C ARG A 103 -19.70 -3.04 19.22
N LEU A 104 -20.41 -3.43 20.27
CA LEU A 104 -19.78 -3.95 21.49
C LEU A 104 -19.05 -5.26 21.16
N ALA A 105 -17.73 -5.29 21.39
CA ALA A 105 -16.89 -6.47 21.15
C ALA A 105 -16.64 -7.25 22.44
N VAL A 106 -16.34 -6.55 23.54
CA VAL A 106 -16.16 -7.15 24.86
C VAL A 106 -16.84 -6.27 25.90
N LYS A 107 -17.83 -6.83 26.60
CA LYS A 107 -18.53 -6.14 27.69
C LYS A 107 -17.63 -6.06 28.93
N ARG A 108 -17.64 -4.93 29.63
CA ARG A 108 -17.02 -4.83 30.97
C ARG A 108 -17.59 -5.91 31.91
N GLY A 109 -16.74 -6.45 32.77
CA GLY A 109 -17.16 -7.36 33.83
C GLY A 109 -18.11 -6.68 34.83
N ALA A 110 -18.92 -7.48 35.50
CA ALA A 110 -19.68 -7.09 36.69
C ALA A 110 -19.15 -7.93 37.87
N LYS A 111 -19.05 -7.33 39.05
CA LYS A 111 -18.82 -8.05 40.30
C LYS A 111 -20.15 -8.45 40.91
#